data_AF-A0A937QNZ7-F1
#
_entry.id   AF-A0A937QNZ7-F1
#
_cell.length_a   1.000
_cell.length_b   1.000
_cell.length_c   1.000
_cell.angle_alpha   90.00
_cell.angle_beta   90.00
_cell.angle_gamma   90.00
#
_symmetry.space_group_name_H-M   'P 1'
#
loop_
_entity.id
_entity.type
_entity.pdbx_description
1 polymer ?
#
loop_
_entity_poly.entity_id
_entity_poly.type
_entity_poly.pdbx_seq_one_letter_code
_entity_poly.pdbx_strand_id
1 'polypeptide(L)'
;MNKRLKLPCVVLLGLWCLSLLTSTLQAQSPEKLRDLKPEEVRKIEGALPAKATVKPAKPRKLLVFWRCEGFFHKSIPVVNKAMELMGKTTGAYEVVITDDYSVFTKENLRQFDAVCLNNTTGLKFDPATTPDRCEALMDFVKGGKGIVGVHAATDNFKTWPAGEEMMGGKFTGHPWGGGGTWAIKIDEPGHPLMASFKGKGFKINDEIYRTDPPLYSRDKQLVLMSLDMSDPATAGAKGVKPSDADTGISWVKTVGKGRIFYCSLGHNDHILWNPAVLQHYLDGIQFAFGDYKVDTRPKPLASSGKGSDMEPKLQELLNKIKAYDWGQSRLALTELSEIIKKAHGDKAELAKIEKALLGVLASDAKQAGKQYVCRELSIIGTEQSVPVLAGMLAGEETSDMARYALERIPGTAVDDALRGSLRKAKGNPKIGIVNSLGQRGDTKAVRPLARLVTGKNEALATAAAAALGRIASPAATKALAAAKDKTEGKVQLVVLDAYLKCADKMVADGKKAEALAIYKELGTASMPKPIRTAAVTGMINAAKN
;
A
#
# COMPACT_ATOMS: atom_id res chain seq x y z
N MET A 1 -44.18 56.63 -6.28
CA MET A 1 -43.97 55.56 -7.28
C MET A 1 -42.48 55.31 -7.45
N ASN A 2 -42.09 54.05 -7.26
CA ASN A 2 -40.72 53.50 -7.27
C ASN A 2 -39.82 53.98 -8.42
N LYS A 3 -38.58 54.36 -8.10
CA LYS A 3 -37.41 54.02 -8.94
C LYS A 3 -36.24 53.58 -8.05
N ARG A 4 -35.82 52.33 -8.28
CA ARG A 4 -34.67 51.65 -7.68
C ARG A 4 -33.37 52.34 -8.10
N LEU A 5 -32.51 52.70 -7.14
CA LEU A 5 -31.10 52.99 -7.37
C LEU A 5 -30.28 51.71 -7.16
N LYS A 6 -29.46 51.35 -8.15
CA LYS A 6 -28.32 50.42 -7.98
C LYS A 6 -27.07 51.27 -7.80
N LEU A 7 -26.35 51.07 -6.70
CA LEU A 7 -24.98 51.58 -6.50
C LEU A 7 -24.01 50.40 -6.67
N PRO A 8 -22.89 50.53 -7.43
CA PRO A 8 -21.81 49.57 -7.39
C PRO A 8 -20.79 49.91 -6.29
N CYS A 9 -20.37 48.85 -5.60
CA CYS A 9 -19.32 48.80 -4.59
C CYS A 9 -17.97 49.26 -5.15
N VAL A 10 -17.38 50.30 -4.59
CA VAL A 10 -15.93 50.54 -4.58
C VAL A 10 -15.55 50.72 -3.11
N VAL A 11 -14.96 49.69 -2.51
CA VAL A 11 -14.44 49.74 -1.14
C VAL A 11 -12.92 49.57 -1.20
N LEU A 12 -12.26 50.67 -0.83
CA LEU A 12 -10.96 50.78 -0.16
C LEU A 12 -10.05 49.55 -0.17
N LEU A 13 -9.08 49.58 -1.09
CA LEU A 13 -7.74 49.03 -0.90
C LEU A 13 -6.98 49.94 0.06
N GLY A 14 -6.50 49.39 1.19
CA GLY A 14 -5.49 50.07 2.00
C GLY A 14 -5.77 50.00 3.49
N LEU A 15 -5.58 48.82 4.06
CA LEU A 15 -5.27 48.49 5.46
C LEU A 15 -5.68 47.03 5.58
N TRP A 16 -4.70 46.14 5.80
CA TRP A 16 -4.77 44.74 6.27
C TRP A 16 -3.50 44.02 5.76
N CYS A 17 -2.33 44.57 6.11
CA CYS A 17 -1.04 43.89 6.04
C CYS A 17 -0.34 44.06 7.39
N LEU A 18 -0.97 43.61 8.48
CA LEU A 18 -0.32 43.54 9.79
C LEU A 18 -1.01 42.51 10.71
N SER A 19 -1.03 41.23 10.31
CA SER A 19 -1.28 40.11 11.24
C SER A 19 -0.99 38.74 10.59
N LEU A 20 0.15 38.63 9.92
CA LEU A 20 0.79 37.34 9.67
C LEU A 20 2.25 37.45 10.13
N LEU A 21 2.43 37.72 11.43
CA LEU A 21 3.57 37.17 12.15
C LEU A 21 3.37 35.66 12.18
N THR A 22 3.70 35.05 11.05
CA THR A 22 4.02 33.63 11.00
C THR A 22 5.06 33.42 12.07
N SER A 23 4.70 32.62 13.09
CA SER A 23 5.68 32.03 13.97
C SER A 23 6.70 31.34 13.08
N THR A 24 7.88 31.94 12.93
CA THR A 24 9.04 31.28 12.39
C THR A 24 9.23 30.05 13.24
N LEU A 25 8.83 28.88 12.72
CA LEU A 25 9.20 27.60 13.32
C LEU A 25 10.72 27.63 13.42
N GLN A 26 11.23 27.67 14.65
CA GLN A 26 12.66 27.64 14.89
C GLN A 26 13.13 26.24 14.49
N ALA A 27 13.68 26.13 13.28
CA ALA A 27 14.05 24.87 12.63
C ALA A 27 15.34 24.25 13.20
N GLN A 28 15.79 24.69 14.38
CA GLN A 28 17.01 24.22 15.04
C GLN A 28 16.84 24.28 16.56
N SER A 29 17.64 23.47 17.25
CA SER A 29 17.73 23.46 18.71
C SER A 29 18.04 24.85 19.26
N PRO A 30 17.35 25.32 20.31
CA PRO A 30 17.70 26.58 20.95
C PRO A 30 19.06 26.45 21.67
N GLU A 31 19.78 27.55 21.82
CA GLU A 31 21.04 27.58 22.59
C GLU A 31 20.82 27.16 24.05
N LYS A 32 19.63 27.45 24.60
CA LYS A 32 19.24 27.08 25.96
C LYS A 32 17.82 26.53 25.97
N LEU A 33 17.63 25.38 26.62
CA LEU A 33 16.30 24.85 26.91
C LEU A 33 15.57 25.71 27.95
N ARG A 34 14.23 25.77 27.85
CA ARG A 34 13.42 26.42 28.89
C ARG A 34 13.61 25.72 30.23
N ASP A 35 13.55 26.50 31.31
CA ASP A 35 13.45 25.95 32.65
C ASP A 35 12.06 25.32 32.85
N LEU A 36 12.02 24.21 33.59
CA LEU A 36 10.77 23.57 33.98
C LEU A 36 10.17 24.29 35.18
N LYS A 37 8.85 24.45 35.14
CA LYS A 37 8.11 24.99 36.28
C LYS A 37 8.03 23.94 37.39
N PRO A 38 8.01 24.34 38.68
CA PRO A 38 7.95 23.40 39.79
C PRO A 38 6.79 22.41 39.73
N GLU A 39 5.63 22.84 39.22
CA GLU A 39 4.47 21.98 39.04
C GLU A 39 4.66 20.91 37.96
N GLU A 40 5.42 21.19 36.90
CA GLU A 40 5.76 20.20 35.88
C GLU A 40 6.63 19.10 36.49
N VAL A 41 7.64 19.51 37.29
CA VAL A 41 8.52 18.58 38.01
C VAL A 41 7.73 17.69 38.98
N ARG A 42 6.86 18.29 39.80
CA ARG A 42 6.03 17.51 40.76
C ARG A 42 5.11 16.51 40.07
N LYS A 43 4.54 16.88 38.91
CA LYS A 43 3.68 15.95 38.14
C LYS A 43 4.47 14.80 37.55
N ILE A 44 5.71 15.04 37.11
CA ILE A 44 6.63 13.96 36.71
C ILE A 44 6.89 13.06 37.91
N GLU A 45 7.36 13.62 39.04
CA GLU A 45 7.68 12.86 40.26
C GLU A 45 6.51 11.99 40.74
N GLY A 46 5.29 12.54 40.73
CA GLY A 46 4.08 11.81 41.11
C GLY A 46 3.68 10.68 40.16
N ALA A 47 4.22 10.67 38.93
CA ALA A 47 3.96 9.62 37.94
C ALA A 47 5.11 8.60 37.82
N LEU A 48 6.26 8.86 38.45
CA LEU A 48 7.43 7.99 38.32
C LEU A 48 7.20 6.61 38.96
N PRO A 49 7.74 5.55 38.36
CA PRO A 49 7.90 4.28 39.05
C PRO A 49 8.75 4.44 40.31
N ALA A 50 8.34 3.80 41.39
CA ALA A 50 9.06 3.88 42.67
C ALA A 50 10.38 3.10 42.69
N LYS A 51 10.54 2.10 41.81
CA LYS A 51 11.73 1.24 41.71
C LYS A 51 11.89 0.69 40.30
N ALA A 52 13.10 0.21 40.00
CA ALA A 52 13.37 -0.54 38.78
C ALA A 52 12.49 -1.81 38.71
N THR A 53 11.99 -2.15 37.52
CA THR A 53 11.17 -3.35 37.29
C THR A 53 12.00 -4.62 37.45
N VAL A 54 13.21 -4.59 36.89
CA VAL A 54 14.23 -5.61 37.11
C VAL A 54 15.44 -4.98 37.79
N LYS A 55 16.13 -5.76 38.64
CA LYS A 55 17.38 -5.29 39.25
C LYS A 55 18.45 -5.14 38.15
N PRO A 56 19.10 -3.97 37.98
CA PRO A 56 20.19 -3.84 37.02
C PRO A 56 21.31 -4.83 37.31
N ALA A 57 21.83 -5.50 36.28
CA ALA A 57 22.90 -6.50 36.44
C ALA A 57 24.25 -5.85 36.85
N LYS A 58 24.41 -4.57 36.54
CA LYS A 58 25.54 -3.69 36.86
C LYS A 58 25.05 -2.23 36.85
N PRO A 59 25.82 -1.26 37.37
CA PRO A 59 25.52 0.15 37.14
C PRO A 59 25.34 0.45 35.64
N ARG A 60 24.28 1.17 35.29
CA ARG A 60 23.92 1.51 33.91
C ARG A 60 24.04 3.01 33.68
N LYS A 61 24.48 3.40 32.48
CA LYS A 61 24.57 4.80 32.07
C LYS A 61 23.80 5.03 30.77
N LEU A 62 22.81 5.92 30.80
CA LEU A 62 22.00 6.34 29.65
C LEU A 62 22.53 7.66 29.10
N LEU A 63 22.81 7.73 27.80
CA LEU A 63 22.98 9.00 27.11
C LEU A 63 21.62 9.47 26.60
N VAL A 64 21.11 10.61 27.05
CA VAL A 64 19.92 11.26 26.47
C VAL A 64 20.39 12.37 25.54
N PHE A 65 20.21 12.14 24.24
CA PHE A 65 20.58 13.07 23.18
C PHE A 65 19.33 13.74 22.61
N TRP A 66 19.32 15.08 22.53
CA TRP A 66 18.11 15.85 22.18
C TRP A 66 18.29 16.87 21.04
N ARG A 67 19.38 16.80 20.28
CA ARG A 67 19.64 17.70 19.15
C ARG A 67 18.57 17.57 18.06
N CYS A 68 18.13 18.72 17.56
CA CYS A 68 17.21 18.89 16.44
C CYS A 68 17.87 19.78 15.37
N GLU A 69 17.96 19.27 14.15
CA GLU A 69 18.33 20.00 12.92
C GLU A 69 17.10 20.29 12.05
N GLY A 70 15.93 19.82 12.48
CA GLY A 70 14.62 20.11 11.90
C GLY A 70 13.68 20.69 12.95
N PHE A 71 12.49 20.11 13.12
CA PHE A 71 11.52 20.60 14.09
C PHE A 71 12.00 20.42 15.54
N PHE A 72 11.88 21.46 16.36
CA PHE A 72 12.15 21.40 17.80
C PHE A 72 10.85 21.23 18.61
N HIS A 73 10.77 20.15 19.39
CA HIS A 73 9.63 19.86 20.27
C HIS A 73 9.78 20.52 21.64
N LYS A 74 8.77 21.28 22.07
CA LYS A 74 8.77 21.99 23.35
C LYS A 74 8.79 21.07 24.59
N SER A 75 8.48 19.78 24.40
CA SER A 75 8.51 18.75 25.43
C SER A 75 9.90 18.19 25.72
N ILE A 76 10.91 18.45 24.88
CA ILE A 76 12.29 18.01 25.07
C ILE A 76 12.80 18.20 26.52
N PRO A 77 12.70 19.39 27.14
CA PRO A 77 13.18 19.58 28.51
C PRO A 77 12.36 18.80 29.55
N VAL A 78 11.08 18.53 29.28
CA VAL A 78 10.22 17.72 30.15
C VAL A 78 10.61 16.24 30.08
N VAL A 79 10.86 15.72 28.88
CA VAL A 79 11.37 14.35 28.70
C VAL A 79 12.77 14.20 29.31
N ASN A 80 13.67 15.16 29.09
CA ASN A 80 15.00 15.18 29.70
C ASN A 80 14.91 15.06 31.23
N LYS A 81 14.05 15.88 31.86
CA LYS A 81 13.85 15.85 33.31
C LYS A 81 13.22 14.54 33.79
N ALA A 82 12.26 14.00 33.06
CA ALA A 82 11.65 12.72 33.37
C ALA A 82 12.68 11.57 33.33
N MET A 83 13.55 11.53 32.32
CA MET A 83 14.60 10.51 32.22
C MET A 83 15.62 10.61 33.38
N GLU A 84 16.00 11.83 33.78
CA GLU A 84 16.88 12.06 34.93
C GLU A 84 16.25 11.59 36.24
N LEU A 85 15.05 12.07 36.56
CA LEU A 85 14.38 11.74 37.81
C LEU A 85 14.01 10.26 37.88
N MET A 86 13.65 9.64 36.75
CA MET A 86 13.36 8.21 36.67
C MET A 86 14.59 7.37 37.04
N GLY A 87 15.76 7.67 36.46
CA GLY A 87 17.00 6.97 36.81
C GLY A 87 17.34 7.10 38.29
N LYS A 88 17.27 8.34 38.82
CA LYS A 88 17.53 8.65 40.24
C LYS A 88 16.56 7.96 41.20
N THR A 89 15.26 8.03 40.91
CA THR A 89 14.21 7.51 41.80
C THR A 89 14.21 5.98 41.83
N THR A 90 14.38 5.36 40.67
CA THR A 90 14.28 3.90 40.54
C THR A 90 15.58 3.17 40.86
N GLY A 91 16.72 3.88 40.81
CA GLY A 91 18.05 3.31 40.87
C GLY A 91 18.43 2.49 39.63
N ALA A 92 17.66 2.60 38.53
CA ALA A 92 17.87 1.78 37.35
C ALA A 92 19.11 2.18 36.54
N TYR A 93 19.45 3.47 36.52
CA TYR A 93 20.56 4.02 35.73
C TYR A 93 20.93 5.44 36.17
N GLU A 94 22.14 5.84 35.78
CA GLU A 94 22.58 7.24 35.73
C GLU A 94 22.35 7.81 34.32
N VAL A 95 22.16 9.12 34.21
CA VAL A 95 21.92 9.79 32.93
C VAL A 95 22.99 10.84 32.62
N VAL A 96 23.32 10.97 31.34
CA VAL A 96 24.02 12.14 30.79
C VAL A 96 23.12 12.73 29.72
N ILE A 97 22.84 14.04 29.81
CA ILE A 97 21.96 14.74 28.89
C ILE A 97 22.79 15.75 28.09
N THR A 98 22.68 15.73 26.77
CA THR A 98 23.45 16.62 25.88
C THR A 98 22.82 16.73 24.50
N ASP A 99 23.13 17.79 23.76
CA ASP A 99 22.88 17.92 22.32
C ASP A 99 24.17 18.02 21.48
N ASP A 100 25.34 17.86 22.12
CA ASP A 100 26.64 17.91 21.46
C ASP A 100 26.99 16.59 20.74
N TYR A 101 27.20 16.65 19.43
CA TYR A 101 27.58 15.49 18.61
C TYR A 101 28.93 14.88 18.97
N SER A 102 29.79 15.57 19.73
CA SER A 102 31.10 15.04 20.14
C SER A 102 31.01 13.72 20.92
N VAL A 103 29.83 13.40 21.49
CA VAL A 103 29.58 12.13 22.17
C VAL A 103 29.55 10.91 21.23
N PHE A 104 29.31 11.10 19.92
CA PHE A 104 29.19 10.01 18.95
C PHE A 104 30.54 9.60 18.34
N THR A 105 31.51 9.30 19.20
CA THR A 105 32.76 8.62 18.85
C THR A 105 32.81 7.24 19.50
N LYS A 106 33.64 6.32 19.00
CA LYS A 106 33.76 4.98 19.60
C LYS A 106 34.22 5.06 21.05
N GLU A 107 35.12 5.99 21.36
CA GLU A 107 35.68 6.25 22.68
C GLU A 107 34.61 6.76 23.63
N ASN A 108 33.88 7.80 23.22
CA ASN A 108 32.87 8.43 24.07
C ASN A 108 31.65 7.55 24.27
N LEU A 109 31.23 6.78 23.27
CA LEU A 109 30.08 5.88 23.39
C LEU A 109 30.33 4.70 24.33
N ARG A 110 31.57 4.23 24.51
CA ARG A 110 31.90 3.07 25.37
C ARG A 110 31.43 3.21 26.82
N GLN A 111 31.32 4.45 27.33
CA GLN A 111 30.87 4.71 28.69
C GLN A 111 29.36 4.47 28.89
N PHE A 112 28.59 4.37 27.81
CA PHE A 112 27.13 4.25 27.87
C PHE A 112 26.68 2.80 27.64
N ASP A 113 25.51 2.47 28.17
CA ASP A 113 24.85 1.18 27.93
C ASP A 113 23.70 1.28 26.94
N ALA A 114 23.12 2.48 26.77
CA ALA A 114 22.17 2.81 25.72
C ALA A 114 22.21 4.31 25.38
N VAL A 115 21.72 4.65 24.19
CA VAL A 115 21.46 6.03 23.74
C VAL A 115 19.96 6.24 23.58
N CYS A 116 19.41 7.22 24.30
CA CYS A 116 18.06 7.73 24.14
C CYS A 116 18.08 8.92 23.17
N LEU A 117 17.39 8.78 22.04
CA LEU A 117 17.12 9.84 21.08
C LEU A 117 15.80 10.50 21.48
N ASN A 118 15.89 11.58 22.27
CA ASN A 118 14.75 12.31 22.79
C ASN A 118 14.27 13.35 21.78
N ASN A 119 13.18 13.05 21.06
CA ASN A 119 12.55 13.99 20.12
C ASN A 119 13.52 14.59 19.08
N THR A 120 14.62 13.90 18.78
CA THR A 120 15.63 14.39 17.83
C THR A 120 15.05 14.41 16.42
N THR A 121 15.40 15.42 15.63
CA THR A 121 14.97 15.52 14.22
C THR A 121 16.15 15.84 13.30
N GLY A 122 16.19 15.20 12.13
CA GLY A 122 17.17 15.52 11.09
C GLY A 122 18.64 15.35 11.49
N LEU A 123 18.97 14.47 12.44
CA LEU A 123 20.35 14.32 12.92
C LEU A 123 21.35 14.11 11.77
N LYS A 124 22.51 14.77 11.88
CA LYS A 124 23.60 14.74 10.88
C LYS A 124 24.35 13.41 10.92
N PHE A 125 23.76 12.37 10.37
CA PHE A 125 24.40 11.07 10.15
C PHE A 125 24.28 10.73 8.67
N ASP A 126 25.43 10.70 8.01
CA ASP A 126 25.55 10.50 6.59
C ASP A 126 26.88 9.79 6.32
N PRO A 127 26.89 8.56 5.77
CA PRO A 127 28.11 7.84 5.45
C PRO A 127 29.07 8.60 4.53
N ALA A 128 28.57 9.54 3.72
CA ALA A 128 29.41 10.34 2.82
C ALA A 128 30.16 11.47 3.54
N THR A 129 29.57 12.06 4.59
CA THR A 129 30.11 13.26 5.24
C THR A 129 30.50 13.08 6.71
N THR A 130 29.95 12.06 7.37
CA THR A 130 30.19 11.71 8.78
C THR A 130 30.30 10.18 8.98
N PRO A 131 31.17 9.48 8.22
CA PRO A 131 31.29 8.02 8.27
C PRO A 131 31.61 7.51 9.68
N ASP A 132 32.57 8.11 10.37
CA ASP A 132 33.02 7.67 11.71
C ASP A 132 31.89 7.71 12.74
N ARG A 133 30.99 8.70 12.62
CA ARG A 133 29.83 8.85 13.50
C ARG A 133 28.81 7.73 13.27
N CYS A 134 28.53 7.45 12.00
CA CYS A 134 27.64 6.36 11.58
C CYS A 134 28.18 5.01 12.05
N GLU A 135 29.48 4.78 11.85
CA GLU A 135 30.16 3.56 12.28
C GLU A 135 30.16 3.43 13.80
N ALA A 136 30.51 4.48 14.54
CA ALA A 136 30.55 4.43 16.01
C ALA A 136 29.19 4.06 16.61
N LEU A 137 28.09 4.63 16.12
CA LEU A 137 26.75 4.30 16.61
C LEU A 137 26.33 2.88 16.20
N MET A 138 26.59 2.47 14.97
CA MET A 138 26.23 1.12 14.50
C MET A 138 27.04 0.02 15.20
N ASP A 139 28.33 0.24 15.45
CA ASP A 139 29.19 -0.66 16.21
C ASP A 139 28.75 -0.74 17.68
N PHE A 140 28.42 0.39 18.29
CA PHE A 140 27.85 0.44 19.64
C PHE A 140 26.62 -0.47 19.75
N VAL A 141 25.68 -0.32 18.81
CA VAL A 141 24.45 -1.14 18.77
C VAL A 141 24.77 -2.61 18.50
N LYS A 142 25.48 -2.93 17.41
CA LYS A 142 25.80 -4.32 17.04
C LYS A 142 26.62 -5.03 18.11
N GLY A 143 27.45 -4.30 18.85
CA GLY A 143 28.24 -4.75 20.00
C GLY A 143 27.40 -5.12 21.24
N GLY A 144 26.10 -4.86 21.21
CA GLY A 144 25.17 -5.29 22.24
C GLY A 144 24.66 -4.17 23.13
N LYS A 145 24.73 -2.91 22.69
CA LYS A 145 24.20 -1.76 23.42
C LYS A 145 22.82 -1.35 22.88
N GLY A 146 22.13 -0.48 23.62
CA GLY A 146 20.73 -0.15 23.34
C GLY A 146 20.50 1.17 22.62
N ILE A 147 19.38 1.28 21.90
CA ILE A 147 18.79 2.55 21.48
C ILE A 147 17.38 2.67 22.07
N VAL A 148 17.05 3.85 22.56
CA VAL A 148 15.71 4.24 23.00
C VAL A 148 15.27 5.41 22.12
N GLY A 149 14.22 5.25 21.34
CA GLY A 149 13.66 6.34 20.53
C GLY A 149 12.38 6.88 21.15
N VAL A 150 12.30 8.20 21.32
CA VAL A 150 11.10 8.89 21.80
C VAL A 150 10.54 9.79 20.69
N HIS A 151 9.25 9.63 20.41
CA HIS A 151 8.45 10.42 19.48
C HIS A 151 9.15 10.66 18.14
N ALA A 152 9.77 11.83 17.95
CA ALA A 152 10.36 12.25 16.70
C ALA A 152 11.67 11.53 16.32
N ALA A 153 12.17 10.62 17.15
CA ALA A 153 13.37 9.85 16.87
C ALA A 153 13.39 9.14 15.50
N THR A 154 12.22 8.79 14.92
CA THR A 154 12.09 8.19 13.57
C THR A 154 12.18 9.21 12.42
N ASP A 155 12.31 10.51 12.70
CA ASP A 155 12.56 11.57 11.70
C ASP A 155 14.06 11.76 11.41
N ASN A 156 14.91 10.86 11.92
CA ASN A 156 16.37 10.90 11.75
C ASN A 156 16.85 9.96 10.64
N PHE A 157 18.14 10.09 10.30
CA PHE A 157 18.89 9.16 9.47
C PHE A 157 18.45 9.06 7.99
N LYS A 158 17.72 10.05 7.46
CA LYS A 158 17.22 10.04 6.06
C LYS A 158 18.32 9.86 5.00
N THR A 159 19.56 10.24 5.30
CA THR A 159 20.76 10.09 4.46
C THR A 159 21.58 8.84 4.79
N TRP A 160 21.16 8.06 5.78
CA TRP A 160 21.82 6.85 6.26
C TRP A 160 20.83 5.68 6.35
N PRO A 161 20.62 4.94 5.24
CA PRO A 161 19.61 3.86 5.17
C PRO A 161 19.75 2.78 6.24
N ALA A 162 20.98 2.44 6.66
CA ALA A 162 21.20 1.49 7.74
C ALA A 162 20.74 2.02 9.12
N GLY A 163 20.79 3.33 9.33
CA GLY A 163 20.23 3.99 10.51
C GLY A 163 18.70 3.98 10.52
N GLU A 164 18.06 4.25 9.37
CA GLU A 164 16.60 4.12 9.23
C GLU A 164 16.13 2.68 9.48
N GLU A 165 16.83 1.69 8.92
CA GLU A 165 16.53 0.27 9.13
C GLU A 165 16.76 -0.15 10.60
N MET A 166 17.77 0.40 11.29
CA MET A 166 17.99 0.16 12.72
C MET A 166 16.80 0.64 13.56
N MET A 167 16.29 1.85 13.30
CA MET A 167 15.14 2.40 14.02
C MET A 167 13.85 1.63 13.74
N GLY A 168 13.71 1.04 12.55
CA GLY A 168 12.53 0.24 12.17
C GLY A 168 11.31 1.09 11.80
N GLY A 169 11.53 2.37 11.49
CA GLY A 169 10.49 3.30 11.08
C GLY A 169 11.09 4.61 10.61
N LYS A 170 10.41 5.26 9.67
CA LYS A 170 10.77 6.57 9.13
C LYS A 170 9.55 7.48 9.17
N PHE A 171 9.73 8.72 9.60
CA PHE A 171 8.68 9.73 9.53
C PHE A 171 8.21 9.98 8.09
N THR A 172 6.90 9.80 7.85
CA THR A 172 6.25 10.11 6.56
C THR A 172 5.03 11.01 6.69
N GLY A 173 4.71 11.47 7.89
CA GLY A 173 3.61 12.37 8.18
C GLY A 173 3.09 12.24 9.61
N HIS A 174 2.06 13.01 9.94
CA HIS A 174 1.49 13.11 11.29
C HIS A 174 -0.01 13.46 11.24
N PRO A 175 -0.88 12.58 10.71
CA PRO A 175 -2.33 12.83 10.62
C PRO A 175 -2.99 13.07 11.98
N TRP A 176 -2.43 12.46 13.02
CA TRP A 176 -2.89 12.53 14.40
C TRP A 176 -2.07 13.58 15.16
N GLY A 177 -2.46 14.85 15.01
CA GLY A 177 -1.74 15.98 15.61
C GLY A 177 -1.89 16.10 17.13
N GLY A 178 -0.99 16.87 17.76
CA GLY A 178 -0.90 17.03 19.23
C GLY A 178 -2.14 17.63 19.93
N GLY A 179 -3.06 18.23 19.18
CA GLY A 179 -4.33 18.76 19.70
C GLY A 179 -5.47 17.74 19.75
N GLY A 180 -5.33 16.57 19.14
CA GLY A 180 -6.39 15.54 19.13
C GLY A 180 -6.15 14.43 20.14
N THR A 181 -7.19 13.62 20.37
CA THR A 181 -7.14 12.48 21.31
C THR A 181 -7.39 11.20 20.53
N TRP A 182 -6.43 10.29 20.58
CA TRP A 182 -6.35 9.12 19.70
C TRP A 182 -6.44 7.83 20.50
N ALA A 183 -7.14 6.85 19.96
CA ALA A 183 -7.27 5.53 20.56
C ALA A 183 -6.04 4.68 20.22
N ILE A 184 -5.52 4.00 21.23
CA ILE A 184 -4.38 3.08 21.16
C ILE A 184 -4.85 1.72 21.64
N LYS A 185 -4.57 0.69 20.85
CA LYS A 185 -4.77 -0.71 21.25
C LYS A 185 -3.44 -1.32 21.69
N ILE A 186 -3.53 -2.26 22.62
CA ILE A 186 -2.38 -3.06 23.07
C ILE A 186 -2.34 -4.32 22.21
N ASP A 187 -1.33 -4.44 21.35
CA ASP A 187 -1.16 -5.61 20.48
C ASP A 187 -0.64 -6.82 21.26
N GLU A 188 0.15 -6.57 22.31
CA GLU A 188 0.82 -7.60 23.10
C GLU A 188 0.44 -7.51 24.60
N PRO A 189 -0.83 -7.79 24.98
CA PRO A 189 -1.34 -7.52 26.32
C PRO A 189 -0.68 -8.37 27.42
N GLY A 190 -0.13 -9.54 27.08
CA GLY A 190 0.60 -10.41 28.00
C GLY A 190 2.11 -10.17 28.02
N HIS A 191 2.63 -9.27 27.18
CA HIS A 191 4.06 -9.03 27.10
C HIS A 191 4.54 -8.23 28.31
N PRO A 192 5.70 -8.58 28.93
CA PRO A 192 6.13 -7.94 30.17
C PRO A 192 6.31 -6.42 30.05
N LEU A 193 6.74 -5.92 28.88
CA LEU A 193 6.87 -4.47 28.62
C LEU A 193 5.52 -3.72 28.53
N MET A 194 4.40 -4.44 28.51
CA MET A 194 3.05 -3.87 28.42
C MET A 194 2.25 -3.99 29.72
N ALA A 195 2.87 -4.52 30.79
CA ALA A 195 2.21 -4.78 32.06
C ALA A 195 1.57 -3.53 32.69
N SER A 196 2.18 -2.34 32.50
CA SER A 196 1.68 -1.07 33.04
C SER A 196 0.30 -0.66 32.51
N PHE A 197 -0.06 -1.13 31.31
CA PHE A 197 -1.35 -0.85 30.66
C PHE A 197 -2.44 -1.88 31.01
N LYS A 198 -2.11 -2.93 31.76
CA LYS A 198 -3.05 -3.95 32.25
C LYS A 198 -3.88 -4.60 31.14
N GLY A 199 -3.29 -4.74 29.94
CA GLY A 199 -3.91 -5.34 28.75
C GLY A 199 -5.05 -4.54 28.13
N LYS A 200 -5.29 -3.29 28.56
CA LYS A 200 -6.38 -2.45 28.03
C LYS A 200 -5.84 -1.37 27.11
N GLY A 201 -6.51 -1.18 25.98
CA GLY A 201 -6.32 0.02 25.15
C GLY A 201 -6.69 1.29 25.93
N PHE A 202 -6.22 2.43 25.45
CA PHE A 202 -6.44 3.73 26.08
C PHE A 202 -6.54 4.83 25.04
N LYS A 203 -7.05 6.00 25.44
CA LYS A 203 -7.03 7.21 24.64
C LYS A 203 -6.00 8.17 25.19
N ILE A 204 -5.27 8.85 24.30
CA ILE A 204 -4.23 9.79 24.70
C ILE A 204 -4.25 11.04 23.82
N ASN A 205 -4.01 12.20 24.42
CA ASN A 205 -3.87 13.46 23.71
C ASN A 205 -2.40 13.71 23.36
N ASP A 206 -1.97 13.27 22.18
CA ASP A 206 -0.58 13.44 21.75
C ASP A 206 -0.48 13.56 20.23
N GLU A 207 0.69 13.91 19.72
CA GLU A 207 0.98 13.77 18.30
C GLU A 207 1.55 12.38 18.02
N ILE A 208 1.03 11.70 16.98
CA ILE A 208 1.52 10.39 16.55
C ILE A 208 2.12 10.49 15.15
N TYR A 209 3.36 10.00 15.04
CA TYR A 209 4.07 9.95 13.76
C TYR A 209 3.64 8.73 12.95
N ARG A 210 3.33 8.97 11.67
CA ARG A 210 3.18 7.92 10.68
C ARG A 210 4.56 7.38 10.31
N THR A 211 4.67 6.06 10.30
CA THR A 211 5.81 5.35 9.73
C THR A 211 5.31 4.32 8.72
N ASP A 212 5.84 4.37 7.49
CA ASP A 212 5.36 3.54 6.38
C ASP A 212 6.26 2.32 6.12
N PRO A 213 5.72 1.24 5.53
CA PRO A 213 6.52 0.19 4.89
C PRO A 213 7.44 0.75 3.80
N PRO A 214 8.56 0.06 3.48
CA PRO A 214 8.98 -1.23 4.01
C PRO A 214 9.85 -1.16 5.28
N LEU A 215 10.11 0.05 5.81
CA LEU A 215 10.93 0.23 7.02
C LEU A 215 10.15 -0.17 8.27
N TYR A 216 8.94 0.39 8.44
CA TYR A 216 8.00 -0.12 9.43
C TYR A 216 7.36 -1.42 8.91
N SER A 217 7.64 -2.52 9.59
CA SER A 217 6.98 -3.81 9.36
C SER A 217 7.02 -4.66 10.62
N ARG A 218 5.89 -5.29 10.96
CA ARG A 218 5.79 -6.29 12.02
C ARG A 218 6.51 -7.60 11.72
N ASP A 219 7.03 -7.78 10.50
CA ASP A 219 7.96 -8.85 10.15
C ASP A 219 9.39 -8.59 10.66
N LYS A 220 9.72 -7.31 10.91
CA LYS A 220 11.07 -6.86 11.27
C LYS A 220 11.20 -6.48 12.75
N GLN A 221 10.09 -6.20 13.42
CA GLN A 221 10.05 -5.80 14.83
C GLN A 221 8.79 -6.30 15.53
N LEU A 222 8.88 -6.46 16.85
CA LEU A 222 7.73 -6.77 17.69
C LEU A 222 7.02 -5.46 18.05
N VAL A 223 5.87 -5.20 17.42
CA VAL A 223 5.02 -4.05 17.76
C VAL A 223 4.22 -4.39 19.02
N LEU A 224 4.33 -3.53 20.04
CA LEU A 224 3.75 -3.73 21.36
C LEU A 224 2.38 -3.06 21.51
N MET A 225 2.21 -1.89 20.89
CA MET A 225 0.95 -1.15 20.79
C MET A 225 0.92 -0.35 19.49
N SER A 226 -0.29 -0.11 18.97
CA SER A 226 -0.57 0.59 17.71
C SER A 226 -1.85 1.42 17.84
N LEU A 227 -2.09 2.31 16.87
CA LEU A 227 -3.34 3.03 16.80
C LEU A 227 -4.53 2.07 16.66
N ASP A 228 -5.60 2.35 17.38
CA ASP A 228 -6.87 1.66 17.24
C ASP A 228 -7.74 2.35 16.19
N MET A 229 -7.62 1.85 14.96
CA MET A 229 -8.37 2.35 13.81
C MET A 229 -9.85 1.94 13.82
N SER A 230 -10.34 1.22 14.84
CA SER A 230 -11.79 1.00 15.03
C SER A 230 -12.49 2.21 15.67
N ASP A 231 -11.72 3.10 16.32
CA ASP A 231 -12.24 4.34 16.89
C ASP A 231 -12.51 5.39 15.79
N PRO A 232 -13.73 5.96 15.70
CA PRO A 232 -14.08 6.90 14.64
C PRO A 232 -13.25 8.19 14.61
N ALA A 233 -12.83 8.72 15.76
CA ALA A 233 -12.02 9.94 15.81
C ALA A 233 -10.59 9.67 15.30
N THR A 234 -10.06 8.50 15.63
CA THR A 234 -8.72 8.06 15.20
C THR A 234 -8.69 7.74 13.71
N ALA A 235 -9.69 6.99 13.21
CA ALA A 235 -9.80 6.65 11.79
C ALA A 235 -10.19 7.86 10.91
N GLY A 236 -10.96 8.80 11.47
CA GLY A 236 -11.44 10.01 10.79
C GLY A 236 -10.48 11.19 10.82
N ALA A 237 -9.26 11.04 11.37
CA ALA A 237 -8.27 12.11 11.40
C ALA A 237 -7.91 12.58 9.98
N LYS A 238 -7.72 13.89 9.81
CA LYS A 238 -7.48 14.48 8.49
C LYS A 238 -6.16 13.98 7.93
N GLY A 239 -6.20 13.42 6.71
CA GLY A 239 -5.02 12.95 5.99
C GLY A 239 -4.66 11.48 6.26
N VAL A 240 -5.48 10.73 7.00
CA VAL A 240 -5.38 9.26 7.10
C VAL A 240 -5.57 8.63 5.72
N LYS A 241 -4.74 7.63 5.39
CA LYS A 241 -4.76 6.86 4.14
C LYS A 241 -4.95 5.36 4.41
N PRO A 242 -5.36 4.54 3.43
CA PRO A 242 -5.59 3.11 3.66
C PRO A 242 -4.40 2.34 4.24
N SER A 243 -3.16 2.74 3.92
CA SER A 243 -1.95 2.09 4.47
C SER A 243 -1.72 2.38 5.96
N ASP A 244 -2.46 3.30 6.57
CA ASP A 244 -2.37 3.62 8.00
C ASP A 244 -3.10 2.63 8.91
N ALA A 245 -3.79 1.65 8.31
CA ALA A 245 -4.54 0.62 9.03
C ALA A 245 -3.71 -0.11 10.10
N ASP A 246 -2.38 -0.12 9.94
CA ASP A 246 -1.43 -0.50 10.98
C ASP A 246 -0.37 0.59 11.16
N THR A 247 -0.51 1.38 12.23
CA THR A 247 0.48 2.39 12.64
C THR A 247 0.96 2.07 14.05
N GLY A 248 2.17 1.55 14.17
CA GLY A 248 2.78 1.20 15.45
C GLY A 248 3.07 2.43 16.31
N ILE A 249 2.71 2.37 17.58
CA ILE A 249 3.05 3.39 18.58
C ILE A 249 4.33 3.02 19.31
N SER A 250 4.51 1.75 19.67
CA SER A 250 5.74 1.28 20.30
C SER A 250 6.14 -0.09 19.80
N TRP A 251 7.45 -0.32 19.69
CA TRP A 251 8.02 -1.60 19.28
C TRP A 251 9.38 -1.85 19.90
N VAL A 252 9.78 -3.12 19.85
CA VAL A 252 11.16 -3.56 20.11
C VAL A 252 11.74 -4.30 18.91
N LYS A 253 13.04 -4.10 18.67
CA LYS A 253 13.80 -4.74 17.59
C LYS A 253 15.21 -5.10 18.05
N THR A 254 15.78 -6.14 17.48
CA THR A 254 17.19 -6.51 17.68
C THR A 254 18.03 -6.17 16.45
N VAL A 255 19.21 -5.60 16.65
CA VAL A 255 20.18 -5.30 15.58
C VAL A 255 21.55 -5.81 15.98
N GLY A 256 22.02 -6.88 15.34
CA GLY A 256 23.16 -7.64 15.86
C GLY A 256 22.86 -8.16 17.26
N LYS A 257 23.70 -7.81 18.25
CA LYS A 257 23.43 -8.09 19.67
C LYS A 257 22.66 -6.96 20.37
N GLY A 258 22.42 -5.85 19.68
CA GLY A 258 21.81 -4.63 20.21
C GLY A 258 20.30 -4.72 20.33
N ARG A 259 19.72 -3.80 21.13
CA ARG A 259 18.30 -3.78 21.48
C ARG A 259 17.74 -2.38 21.28
N ILE A 260 16.74 -2.28 20.43
CA ILE A 260 16.08 -1.04 20.05
C ILE A 260 14.69 -1.04 20.68
N PHE A 261 14.40 -0.02 21.46
CA PHE A 261 13.06 0.27 21.94
C PHE A 261 12.63 1.61 21.36
N TYR A 262 11.42 1.69 20.81
CA TYR A 262 10.83 2.94 20.34
C TYR A 262 9.44 3.14 20.92
N CYS A 263 9.11 4.38 21.25
CA CYS A 263 7.76 4.80 21.56
C CYS A 263 7.47 6.16 20.90
N SER A 264 6.37 6.25 20.16
CA SER A 264 5.93 7.45 19.44
C SER A 264 5.33 8.52 20.35
N LEU A 265 4.96 8.15 21.58
CA LEU A 265 4.44 9.11 22.55
C LEU A 265 5.56 10.05 23.03
N GLY A 266 5.22 11.28 23.39
CA GLY A 266 6.17 12.25 23.96
C GLY A 266 6.21 13.63 23.29
N HIS A 267 5.22 13.96 22.46
CA HIS A 267 5.12 15.31 21.86
C HIS A 267 4.64 16.33 22.89
N ASN A 268 3.62 15.98 23.68
CA ASN A 268 3.05 16.86 24.69
C ASN A 268 3.66 16.63 26.08
N ASP A 269 3.80 17.70 26.87
CA ASP A 269 4.38 17.65 28.22
C ASP A 269 3.63 16.69 29.15
N HIS A 270 2.30 16.62 29.02
CA HIS A 270 1.45 15.85 29.93
C HIS A 270 1.56 14.33 29.76
N ILE A 271 2.21 13.87 28.69
CA ILE A 271 2.54 12.46 28.49
C ILE A 271 3.47 11.96 29.61
N LEU A 272 4.36 12.84 30.08
CA LEU A 272 5.30 12.56 31.17
C LEU A 272 4.64 12.69 32.56
N TRP A 273 3.33 12.86 32.64
CA TRP A 273 2.55 12.80 33.89
C TRP A 273 1.70 11.53 33.96
N ASN A 274 1.81 10.65 32.96
CA ASN A 274 1.08 9.39 32.91
C ASN A 274 1.93 8.26 33.51
N PRO A 275 1.53 7.66 34.65
CA PRO A 275 2.32 6.62 35.30
C PRO A 275 2.53 5.38 34.43
N ALA A 276 1.53 4.99 33.61
CA ALA A 276 1.65 3.83 32.74
C ALA A 276 2.67 4.05 31.62
N VAL A 277 2.75 5.28 31.08
CA VAL A 277 3.73 5.67 30.06
C VAL A 277 5.14 5.74 30.64
N LEU A 278 5.32 6.37 31.80
CA LEU A 278 6.65 6.42 32.45
C LEU A 278 7.14 5.03 32.86
N GLN A 279 6.25 4.15 33.33
CA GLN A 279 6.59 2.74 33.58
C GLN A 279 6.99 2.02 32.28
N HIS A 280 6.29 2.27 31.18
CA HIS A 280 6.63 1.68 29.88
C HIS A 280 7.99 2.19 29.35
N TYR A 281 8.33 3.46 29.59
CA TYR A 281 9.67 3.99 29.28
C TYR A 281 10.75 3.32 30.11
N LEU A 282 10.55 3.19 31.42
CA LEU A 282 11.49 2.48 32.29
C LEU A 282 11.74 1.06 31.80
N ASP A 283 10.66 0.30 31.55
CA ASP A 283 10.75 -1.08 31.10
C ASP A 283 11.48 -1.21 29.75
N GLY A 284 11.18 -0.31 28.81
CA GLY A 284 11.85 -0.23 27.51
C GLY A 284 13.34 0.14 27.61
N ILE A 285 13.70 1.04 28.53
CA ILE A 285 15.10 1.42 28.82
C ILE A 285 15.86 0.23 29.44
N GLN A 286 15.26 -0.47 30.41
CA GLN A 286 15.86 -1.66 31.02
C GLN A 286 16.02 -2.81 30.02
N PHE A 287 15.10 -2.94 29.07
CA PHE A 287 15.26 -3.81 27.91
C PHE A 287 16.45 -3.37 27.03
N ALA A 288 16.56 -2.09 26.68
CA ALA A 288 17.66 -1.58 25.86
C ALA A 288 19.04 -1.86 26.51
N PHE A 289 19.16 -1.72 27.83
CA PHE A 289 20.36 -2.11 28.59
C PHE A 289 20.66 -3.62 28.59
N GLY A 290 19.64 -4.45 28.33
CA GLY A 290 19.70 -5.91 28.39
C GLY A 290 19.46 -6.49 29.78
N ASP A 291 19.03 -5.67 30.74
CA ASP A 291 18.64 -6.14 32.08
C ASP A 291 17.27 -6.83 32.04
N TYR A 292 16.33 -6.29 31.28
CA TYR A 292 15.00 -6.88 31.13
C TYR A 292 14.92 -7.79 29.91
N LYS A 293 15.13 -9.10 30.13
CA LYS A 293 15.06 -10.11 29.08
C LYS A 293 13.61 -10.47 28.79
N VAL A 294 13.15 -10.14 27.59
CA VAL A 294 11.79 -10.37 27.11
C VAL A 294 11.83 -10.94 25.69
N ASP A 295 10.70 -11.46 25.21
CA ASP A 295 10.58 -11.88 23.82
C ASP A 295 10.70 -10.64 22.90
N THR A 296 11.40 -10.80 21.79
CA THR A 296 11.60 -9.74 20.79
C THR A 296 11.31 -10.23 19.39
N ARG A 297 10.87 -11.50 19.26
CA ARG A 297 10.56 -12.09 17.97
C ARG A 297 9.46 -11.26 17.32
N PRO A 298 9.69 -10.75 16.09
CA PRO A 298 8.66 -10.06 15.35
C PRO A 298 7.40 -10.93 15.31
N LYS A 299 6.27 -10.30 15.63
CA LYS A 299 4.94 -10.90 15.50
C LYS A 299 4.24 -10.14 14.41
N PRO A 300 4.32 -10.63 13.18
CA PRO A 300 3.51 -10.07 12.14
C PRO A 300 2.04 -10.09 12.52
N LEU A 301 1.25 -9.16 12.01
CA LEU A 301 -0.21 -9.31 12.06
C LEU A 301 -0.54 -10.68 11.47
N ALA A 302 -1.58 -11.34 11.99
CA ALA A 302 -2.16 -12.54 11.39
C ALA A 302 -2.67 -12.20 9.96
N SER A 303 -1.71 -12.14 9.04
CA SER A 303 -1.72 -11.94 7.59
C SER A 303 -0.29 -11.80 7.03
N SER A 304 0.75 -12.32 7.71
CA SER A 304 2.06 -12.64 7.10
C SER A 304 2.23 -14.16 7.04
N GLY A 305 1.79 -14.76 5.94
CA GLY A 305 2.19 -16.13 5.65
C GLY A 305 3.69 -16.17 5.40
N LYS A 306 4.49 -16.57 6.40
CA LYS A 306 5.55 -17.53 6.08
C LYS A 306 4.81 -18.83 5.74
N GLY A 307 5.14 -19.42 4.59
CA GLY A 307 4.34 -20.39 3.85
C GLY A 307 4.00 -21.74 4.50
N SER A 308 3.89 -21.83 5.84
CA SER A 308 3.30 -22.96 6.55
C SER A 308 1.88 -22.70 7.06
N ASP A 309 1.48 -21.43 7.28
CA ASP A 309 0.20 -21.07 7.92
C ASP A 309 -0.83 -20.45 6.94
N MET A 310 -0.53 -20.43 5.63
CA MET A 310 -1.46 -19.85 4.65
C MET A 310 -2.74 -20.68 4.50
N GLU A 311 -2.67 -22.00 4.70
CA GLU A 311 -3.78 -22.91 4.42
C GLU A 311 -5.05 -22.60 5.24
N PRO A 312 -5.00 -22.39 6.58
CA PRO A 312 -6.23 -22.21 7.37
C PRO A 312 -6.92 -20.85 7.14
N LYS A 313 -6.15 -19.75 7.03
CA LYS A 313 -6.72 -18.41 6.79
C LYS A 313 -7.22 -18.25 5.37
N LEU A 314 -6.47 -18.76 4.39
CA LEU A 314 -6.94 -18.81 3.01
C LEU A 314 -8.23 -19.63 2.94
N GLN A 315 -8.30 -20.79 3.60
CA GLN A 315 -9.51 -21.62 3.62
C GLN A 315 -10.71 -20.91 4.26
N GLU A 316 -10.51 -20.19 5.36
CA GLU A 316 -11.55 -19.37 5.99
C GLU A 316 -12.11 -18.32 5.02
N LEU A 317 -11.22 -17.59 4.34
CA LEU A 317 -11.59 -16.59 3.35
C LEU A 317 -12.32 -17.20 2.17
N LEU A 318 -11.84 -18.32 1.65
CA LEU A 318 -12.48 -19.03 0.54
C LEU A 318 -13.89 -19.49 0.91
N ASN A 319 -14.12 -19.94 2.16
CA ASN A 319 -15.46 -20.29 2.63
C ASN A 319 -16.39 -19.06 2.67
N LYS A 320 -15.89 -17.91 3.12
CA LYS A 320 -16.65 -16.64 3.09
C LYS A 320 -16.94 -16.19 1.66
N ILE A 321 -16.00 -16.36 0.73
CA ILE A 321 -16.16 -16.03 -0.70
C ILE A 321 -17.16 -16.96 -1.38
N LYS A 322 -17.17 -18.26 -1.05
CA LYS A 322 -18.18 -19.21 -1.55
C LYS A 322 -19.60 -18.76 -1.21
N ALA A 323 -19.80 -18.27 0.02
CA ALA A 323 -21.08 -17.80 0.52
C ALA A 323 -21.40 -16.33 0.15
N TYR A 324 -20.45 -15.60 -0.44
CA TYR A 324 -20.57 -14.17 -0.71
C TYR A 324 -21.65 -13.86 -1.74
N ASP A 325 -22.49 -12.88 -1.43
CA ASP A 325 -23.51 -12.34 -2.31
C ASP A 325 -23.38 -10.81 -2.46
N TRP A 326 -23.97 -10.25 -3.51
CA TRP A 326 -23.96 -8.80 -3.70
C TRP A 326 -24.67 -8.09 -2.54
N GLY A 327 -24.15 -6.93 -2.15
CA GLY A 327 -24.65 -6.16 -1.00
C GLY A 327 -24.09 -6.59 0.36
N GLN A 328 -23.36 -7.71 0.44
CA GLN A 328 -22.65 -8.09 1.66
C GLN A 328 -21.30 -7.38 1.82
N SER A 329 -20.78 -7.38 3.04
CA SER A 329 -19.45 -6.84 3.35
C SER A 329 -18.38 -7.44 2.45
N ARG A 330 -17.55 -6.57 1.88
CA ARG A 330 -16.46 -6.94 0.97
C ARG A 330 -15.16 -7.26 1.70
N LEU A 331 -15.15 -7.28 3.03
CA LEU A 331 -13.93 -7.45 3.82
C LEU A 331 -13.15 -8.72 3.45
N ALA A 332 -13.83 -9.87 3.35
CA ALA A 332 -13.19 -11.13 2.97
C ALA A 332 -12.62 -11.11 1.54
N LEU A 333 -13.27 -10.37 0.63
CA LEU A 333 -12.76 -10.17 -0.73
C LEU A 333 -11.49 -9.32 -0.69
N THR A 334 -11.53 -8.20 0.03
CA THR A 334 -10.37 -7.32 0.18
C THR A 334 -9.20 -8.05 0.82
N GLU A 335 -9.42 -8.84 1.87
CA GLU A 335 -8.39 -9.65 2.54
C GLU A 335 -7.72 -10.64 1.57
N LEU A 336 -8.49 -11.35 0.74
CA LEU A 336 -7.91 -12.26 -0.25
C LEU A 336 -7.14 -11.50 -1.34
N SER A 337 -7.66 -10.38 -1.85
CA SER A 337 -6.93 -9.56 -2.83
C SER A 337 -5.60 -9.06 -2.25
N GLU A 338 -5.55 -8.74 -0.95
CA GLU A 338 -4.29 -8.39 -0.27
C GLU A 338 -3.34 -9.58 -0.14
N ILE A 339 -3.84 -10.80 0.13
CA ILE A 339 -3.01 -12.01 0.11
C ILE A 339 -2.38 -12.21 -1.28
N ILE A 340 -3.19 -12.05 -2.33
CA ILE A 340 -2.72 -12.17 -3.73
C ILE A 340 -1.66 -11.11 -4.05
N LYS A 341 -1.89 -9.85 -3.67
CA LYS A 341 -0.90 -8.77 -3.86
C LYS A 341 0.39 -9.03 -3.10
N LYS A 342 0.32 -9.55 -1.88
CA LYS A 342 1.52 -9.89 -1.08
C LYS A 342 2.30 -11.06 -1.68
N ALA A 343 1.62 -12.02 -2.29
CA ALA A 343 2.24 -13.12 -3.01
C ALA A 343 2.86 -12.69 -4.36
N HIS A 344 2.74 -11.41 -4.75
CA HIS A 344 3.33 -10.92 -5.99
C HIS A 344 4.84 -11.13 -6.01
N GLY A 345 5.33 -11.79 -7.06
CA GLY A 345 6.74 -12.18 -7.19
C GLY A 345 7.06 -13.58 -6.65
N ASP A 346 6.20 -14.18 -5.82
CA ASP A 346 6.31 -15.58 -5.37
C ASP A 346 5.44 -16.50 -6.23
N LYS A 347 6.07 -17.12 -7.23
CA LYS A 347 5.38 -18.02 -8.17
C LYS A 347 4.80 -19.26 -7.50
N ALA A 348 5.45 -19.78 -6.46
CA ALA A 348 4.99 -20.99 -5.80
C ALA A 348 3.72 -20.71 -4.98
N GLU A 349 3.70 -19.58 -4.29
CA GLU A 349 2.56 -19.19 -3.47
C GLU A 349 1.36 -18.76 -4.33
N LEU A 350 1.60 -18.02 -5.42
CA LEU A 350 0.56 -17.70 -6.39
C LEU A 350 -0.07 -18.96 -7.01
N ALA A 351 0.72 -20.00 -7.30
CA ALA A 351 0.20 -21.27 -7.82
C ALA A 351 -0.71 -21.99 -6.80
N LYS A 352 -0.39 -21.92 -5.49
CA LYS A 352 -1.27 -22.45 -4.43
C LYS A 352 -2.58 -21.68 -4.34
N ILE A 353 -2.50 -20.35 -4.34
CA ILE A 353 -3.68 -19.47 -4.28
C ILE A 353 -4.55 -19.71 -5.52
N GLU A 354 -3.96 -19.73 -6.72
CA GLU A 354 -4.65 -20.06 -7.97
C GLU A 354 -5.41 -21.39 -7.85
N LYS A 355 -4.74 -22.46 -7.40
CA LYS A 355 -5.39 -23.78 -7.20
C LYS A 355 -6.59 -23.69 -6.25
N ALA A 356 -6.46 -22.93 -5.16
CA ALA A 356 -7.53 -22.79 -4.17
C ALA A 356 -8.73 -21.99 -4.71
N LEU A 357 -8.47 -20.94 -5.50
CA LEU A 357 -9.48 -20.18 -6.23
C LEU A 357 -10.24 -21.06 -7.24
N LEU A 358 -9.54 -21.93 -7.97
CA LEU A 358 -10.17 -22.88 -8.89
C LEU A 358 -11.11 -23.85 -8.14
N GLY A 359 -10.76 -24.23 -6.91
CA GLY A 359 -11.64 -25.01 -6.03
C GLY A 359 -12.94 -24.29 -5.65
N VAL A 360 -12.93 -22.95 -5.57
CA VAL A 360 -14.16 -22.16 -5.37
C VAL A 360 -15.03 -22.18 -6.64
N LEU A 361 -14.44 -22.01 -7.82
CA LEU A 361 -15.20 -22.05 -9.09
C LEU A 361 -15.85 -23.40 -9.35
N ALA A 362 -15.18 -24.50 -8.96
CA ALA A 362 -15.69 -25.86 -9.08
C ALA A 362 -16.76 -26.24 -8.04
N SER A 363 -17.05 -25.36 -7.07
CA SER A 363 -18.03 -25.61 -6.01
C SER A 363 -19.41 -25.00 -6.28
N ASP A 364 -20.32 -25.17 -5.33
CA ASP A 364 -21.65 -24.55 -5.26
C ASP A 364 -21.61 -23.06 -4.85
N ALA A 365 -20.44 -22.42 -4.94
CA ALA A 365 -20.26 -21.00 -4.66
C ALA A 365 -21.29 -20.13 -5.41
N LYS A 366 -21.78 -19.10 -4.71
CA LYS A 366 -22.70 -18.11 -5.27
C LYS A 366 -22.10 -17.36 -6.45
N GLN A 367 -22.98 -16.83 -7.31
CA GLN A 367 -22.57 -16.13 -8.54
C GLN A 367 -21.65 -14.93 -8.25
N ALA A 368 -21.92 -14.14 -7.21
CA ALA A 368 -21.07 -13.02 -6.82
C ALA A 368 -19.67 -13.47 -6.38
N GLY A 369 -19.58 -14.57 -5.62
CA GLY A 369 -18.32 -15.21 -5.24
C GLY A 369 -17.52 -15.70 -6.46
N LYS A 370 -18.17 -16.42 -7.38
CA LYS A 370 -17.55 -16.87 -8.64
C LYS A 370 -17.06 -15.71 -9.50
N GLN A 371 -17.86 -14.64 -9.61
CA GLN A 371 -17.50 -13.44 -10.36
C GLN A 371 -16.25 -12.77 -9.77
N TYR A 372 -16.17 -12.65 -8.45
CA TYR A 372 -15.00 -12.11 -7.78
C TYR A 372 -13.77 -13.00 -8.02
N VAL A 373 -13.88 -14.31 -7.88
CA VAL A 373 -12.76 -15.25 -8.12
C VAL A 373 -12.24 -15.14 -9.55
N CYS A 374 -13.12 -15.05 -10.56
CA CYS A 374 -12.68 -14.83 -11.94
C CYS A 374 -11.92 -13.51 -12.11
N ARG A 375 -12.23 -12.46 -11.36
CA ARG A 375 -11.46 -11.20 -11.40
C ARG A 375 -10.06 -11.37 -10.83
N GLU A 376 -9.91 -12.11 -9.73
CA GLU A 376 -8.60 -12.41 -9.16
C GLU A 376 -7.76 -13.30 -10.10
N LEU A 377 -8.37 -14.32 -10.70
CA LEU A 377 -7.71 -15.15 -11.72
C LEU A 377 -7.35 -14.38 -13.00
N SER A 378 -7.97 -13.22 -13.24
CA SER A 378 -7.56 -12.34 -14.34
C SER A 378 -6.22 -11.63 -14.09
N ILE A 379 -5.78 -11.61 -12.83
CA ILE A 379 -4.52 -11.01 -12.38
C ILE A 379 -3.44 -12.09 -12.25
N ILE A 380 -3.77 -13.24 -11.66
CA ILE A 380 -2.79 -14.28 -11.31
C ILE A 380 -2.91 -15.59 -12.09
N GLY A 381 -3.98 -15.77 -12.85
CA GLY A 381 -4.27 -17.03 -13.53
C GLY A 381 -3.23 -17.40 -14.57
N THR A 382 -2.93 -18.69 -14.64
CA THR A 382 -2.02 -19.31 -15.59
C THR A 382 -2.77 -20.29 -16.47
N GLU A 383 -2.05 -21.06 -17.32
CA GLU A 383 -2.66 -22.13 -18.10
C GLU A 383 -3.39 -23.17 -17.22
N GLN A 384 -3.04 -23.29 -15.95
CA GLN A 384 -3.73 -24.15 -14.98
C GLN A 384 -5.21 -23.77 -14.80
N SER A 385 -5.55 -22.49 -14.92
CA SER A 385 -6.94 -22.01 -14.79
C SER A 385 -7.82 -22.37 -15.99
N VAL A 386 -7.22 -22.67 -17.15
CA VAL A 386 -7.94 -22.79 -18.42
C VAL A 386 -9.01 -23.89 -18.40
N PRO A 387 -8.76 -25.13 -17.92
CA PRO A 387 -9.77 -26.19 -17.97
C PRO A 387 -11.05 -25.84 -17.18
N VAL A 388 -10.90 -25.23 -16.01
CA VAL A 388 -12.04 -24.87 -15.15
C VAL A 388 -12.83 -23.71 -15.76
N LEU A 389 -12.13 -22.64 -16.18
CA LEU A 389 -12.77 -21.48 -16.81
C LEU A 389 -13.41 -21.85 -18.15
N ALA A 390 -12.83 -22.77 -18.92
CA ALA A 390 -13.42 -23.27 -20.15
C ALA A 390 -14.76 -23.98 -19.92
N GLY A 391 -14.89 -24.71 -18.81
CA GLY A 391 -16.16 -25.35 -18.41
C GLY A 391 -17.29 -24.34 -18.17
N MET A 392 -16.95 -23.09 -17.81
CA MET A 392 -17.91 -22.02 -17.52
C MET A 392 -18.34 -21.23 -18.78
N LEU A 393 -17.64 -21.38 -19.91
CA LEU A 393 -17.81 -20.54 -21.10
C LEU A 393 -19.19 -20.66 -21.78
N ALA A 394 -19.85 -21.80 -21.65
CA ALA A 394 -21.15 -22.06 -22.28
C ALA A 394 -22.36 -21.69 -21.40
N GLY A 395 -22.15 -21.36 -20.11
CA GLY A 395 -23.23 -20.99 -19.19
C GLY A 395 -23.66 -19.54 -19.35
N GLU A 396 -24.97 -19.29 -19.40
CA GLU A 396 -25.54 -17.93 -19.53
C GLU A 396 -25.07 -16.99 -18.41
N GLU A 397 -25.01 -17.49 -17.18
CA GLU A 397 -24.65 -16.70 -15.99
C GLU A 397 -23.14 -16.62 -15.72
N THR A 398 -22.35 -17.53 -16.30
CA THR A 398 -20.92 -17.72 -15.97
C THR A 398 -19.98 -17.36 -17.12
N SER A 399 -20.48 -17.29 -18.35
CA SER A 399 -19.64 -17.07 -19.54
C SER A 399 -18.89 -15.74 -19.47
N ASP A 400 -19.54 -14.67 -19.00
CA ASP A 400 -18.92 -13.34 -18.97
C ASP A 400 -17.74 -13.26 -17.99
N MET A 401 -17.92 -13.74 -16.76
CA MET A 401 -16.85 -13.76 -15.77
C MET A 401 -15.68 -14.67 -16.19
N ALA A 402 -15.97 -15.82 -16.82
CA ALA A 402 -14.94 -16.72 -17.30
C ALA A 402 -14.11 -16.09 -18.43
N ARG A 403 -14.77 -15.42 -19.39
CA ARG A 403 -14.10 -14.69 -20.47
C ARG A 403 -13.24 -13.54 -19.94
N TYR A 404 -13.73 -12.80 -18.94
CA TYR A 404 -12.97 -11.73 -18.30
C TYR A 404 -11.60 -12.20 -17.78
N ALA A 405 -11.56 -13.38 -17.17
CA ALA A 405 -10.31 -14.00 -16.73
C ALA A 405 -9.47 -14.48 -17.92
N LEU A 406 -10.04 -15.34 -18.77
CA LEU A 406 -9.36 -15.99 -19.88
C LEU A 406 -8.69 -15.00 -20.86
N GLU A 407 -9.33 -13.87 -21.15
CA GLU A 407 -8.77 -12.85 -22.05
C GLU A 407 -7.41 -12.29 -21.58
N ARG A 408 -7.14 -12.31 -20.27
CA ARG A 408 -5.90 -11.78 -19.66
C ARG A 408 -4.86 -12.85 -19.37
N ILE A 409 -5.25 -14.13 -19.37
CA ILE A 409 -4.32 -15.24 -19.16
C ILE A 409 -3.46 -15.42 -20.41
N PRO A 410 -2.12 -15.37 -20.30
CA PRO A 410 -1.23 -15.58 -21.44
C PRO A 410 -1.22 -17.05 -21.87
N GLY A 411 -0.81 -17.31 -23.11
CA GLY A 411 -0.67 -18.67 -23.65
C GLY A 411 -1.78 -19.08 -24.62
N THR A 412 -1.47 -20.05 -25.48
CA THR A 412 -2.34 -20.51 -26.58
C THR A 412 -3.43 -21.48 -26.11
N ALA A 413 -3.29 -22.06 -24.91
CA ALA A 413 -4.29 -22.95 -24.32
C ALA A 413 -5.68 -22.27 -24.20
N VAL A 414 -5.70 -20.97 -23.89
CA VAL A 414 -6.93 -20.17 -23.85
C VAL A 414 -7.60 -20.11 -25.22
N ASP A 415 -6.81 -19.92 -26.29
CA ASP A 415 -7.34 -19.81 -27.66
C ASP A 415 -8.00 -21.13 -28.09
N ASP A 416 -7.34 -22.25 -27.79
CA ASP A 416 -7.88 -23.59 -28.04
C ASP A 416 -9.18 -23.83 -27.24
N ALA A 417 -9.23 -23.40 -25.98
CA ALA A 417 -10.42 -23.52 -25.13
C ALA A 417 -11.61 -22.69 -25.65
N LEU A 418 -11.36 -21.44 -26.06
CA LEU A 418 -12.37 -20.56 -26.65
C LEU A 418 -12.89 -21.14 -27.97
N ARG A 419 -12.01 -21.61 -28.85
CA ARG A 419 -12.39 -22.28 -30.11
C ARG A 419 -13.20 -23.56 -29.87
N GLY A 420 -12.79 -24.37 -28.89
CA GLY A 420 -13.52 -25.58 -28.49
C GLY A 420 -14.93 -25.27 -27.97
N SER A 421 -15.07 -24.18 -27.20
CA SER A 421 -16.33 -23.76 -26.60
C SER A 421 -17.28 -23.07 -27.59
N LEU A 422 -16.76 -22.43 -28.63
CA LEU A 422 -17.56 -21.78 -29.68
C LEU A 422 -18.59 -22.74 -30.33
N ARG A 423 -18.26 -24.03 -30.45
CA ARG A 423 -19.17 -25.04 -31.00
C ARG A 423 -20.29 -25.44 -30.03
N LYS A 424 -20.00 -25.39 -28.73
CA LYS A 424 -20.90 -25.85 -27.65
C LYS A 424 -21.84 -24.75 -27.18
N ALA A 425 -21.36 -23.51 -27.17
CA ALA A 425 -22.12 -22.36 -26.71
C ALA A 425 -23.27 -21.98 -27.66
N LYS A 426 -24.34 -21.45 -27.07
CA LYS A 426 -25.50 -20.86 -27.75
C LYS A 426 -25.74 -19.46 -27.18
N GLY A 427 -26.72 -18.73 -27.72
CA GLY A 427 -27.15 -17.44 -27.16
C GLY A 427 -26.04 -16.41 -26.97
N ASN A 428 -26.13 -15.68 -25.86
CA ASN A 428 -25.18 -14.63 -25.48
C ASN A 428 -23.76 -15.18 -25.21
N PRO A 429 -23.57 -16.34 -24.54
CA PRO A 429 -22.26 -16.95 -24.38
C PRO A 429 -21.51 -17.13 -25.69
N LYS A 430 -22.19 -17.55 -26.76
CA LYS A 430 -21.56 -17.73 -28.07
C LYS A 430 -21.04 -16.42 -28.66
N ILE A 431 -21.82 -15.35 -28.55
CA ILE A 431 -21.41 -14.00 -28.98
C ILE A 431 -20.21 -13.53 -28.16
N GLY A 432 -20.25 -13.75 -26.84
CA GLY A 432 -19.14 -13.45 -25.95
C GLY A 432 -17.84 -14.14 -26.35
N ILE A 433 -17.88 -15.45 -26.63
CA ILE A 433 -16.70 -16.21 -27.07
C ILE A 433 -16.14 -15.68 -28.39
N VAL A 434 -17.01 -15.32 -29.35
CA VAL A 434 -16.60 -14.68 -30.60
C VAL A 434 -15.83 -13.38 -30.34
N ASN A 435 -16.32 -12.54 -29.42
CA ASN A 435 -15.63 -11.30 -29.05
C ASN A 435 -14.26 -11.58 -28.42
N SER A 436 -14.16 -12.56 -27.51
CA SER A 436 -12.90 -12.94 -26.88
C SER A 436 -11.87 -13.47 -27.87
N LEU A 437 -12.27 -14.28 -28.86
CA LEU A 437 -11.39 -14.74 -29.94
C LEU A 437 -10.85 -13.57 -30.77
N GLY A 438 -11.68 -12.56 -31.02
CA GLY A 438 -11.27 -11.32 -31.67
C GLY A 438 -10.29 -10.50 -30.82
N GLN A 439 -10.58 -10.34 -29.53
CA GLN A 439 -9.74 -9.59 -28.58
C GLN A 439 -8.35 -10.21 -28.43
N ARG A 440 -8.27 -11.54 -28.45
CA ARG A 440 -7.01 -12.28 -28.35
C ARG A 440 -6.23 -12.37 -29.67
N GLY A 441 -6.85 -11.98 -30.79
CA GLY A 441 -6.20 -12.03 -32.10
C GLY A 441 -5.95 -13.45 -32.62
N ASP A 442 -6.78 -14.43 -32.24
CA ASP A 442 -6.56 -15.84 -32.59
C ASP A 442 -6.79 -16.10 -34.10
N THR A 443 -5.69 -16.20 -34.85
CA THR A 443 -5.72 -16.45 -36.29
C THR A 443 -6.32 -17.80 -36.67
N LYS A 444 -6.28 -18.80 -35.79
CA LYS A 444 -6.90 -20.12 -36.03
C LYS A 444 -8.43 -20.06 -35.93
N ALA A 445 -8.99 -18.99 -35.36
CA ALA A 445 -10.43 -18.74 -35.30
C ALA A 445 -11.00 -18.10 -36.57
N VAL A 446 -10.18 -17.65 -37.52
CA VAL A 446 -10.66 -16.92 -38.72
C VAL A 446 -11.68 -17.73 -39.52
N ARG A 447 -11.38 -19.00 -39.81
CA ARG A 447 -12.29 -19.86 -40.60
C ARG A 447 -13.66 -20.07 -39.93
N PRO A 448 -13.75 -20.46 -38.64
CA PRO A 448 -15.05 -20.56 -37.99
C PRO A 448 -15.76 -19.21 -37.86
N LEU A 449 -15.05 -18.10 -37.61
CA LEU A 449 -15.65 -16.76 -37.54
C LEU A 449 -16.22 -16.30 -38.89
N ALA A 450 -15.50 -16.52 -40.00
CA ALA A 450 -15.96 -16.17 -41.35
C ALA A 450 -17.30 -16.81 -41.71
N ARG A 451 -17.54 -18.07 -41.27
CA ARG A 451 -18.83 -18.74 -41.46
C ARG A 451 -19.98 -18.10 -40.68
N LEU A 452 -19.68 -17.44 -39.57
CA LEU A 452 -20.68 -16.79 -38.73
C LEU A 452 -21.10 -15.43 -39.30
N VAL A 453 -20.22 -14.73 -40.02
CA VAL A 453 -20.50 -13.42 -40.63
C VAL A 453 -21.68 -13.47 -41.61
N THR A 454 -21.81 -14.55 -42.38
CA THR A 454 -22.92 -14.74 -43.33
C THR A 454 -24.07 -15.54 -42.73
N GLY A 455 -24.12 -15.66 -41.40
CA GLY A 455 -25.18 -16.36 -40.69
C GLY A 455 -26.46 -15.53 -40.57
N LYS A 456 -27.60 -16.19 -40.30
CA LYS A 456 -28.91 -15.53 -40.14
C LYS A 456 -29.04 -14.72 -38.84
N ASN A 457 -28.22 -14.99 -37.82
CA ASN A 457 -28.27 -14.25 -36.56
C ASN A 457 -27.44 -12.97 -36.68
N GLU A 458 -28.12 -11.82 -36.84
CA GLU A 458 -27.49 -10.52 -37.05
C GLU A 458 -26.48 -10.15 -35.96
N ALA A 459 -26.81 -10.37 -34.68
CA ALA A 459 -25.95 -10.02 -33.55
C ALA A 459 -24.66 -10.86 -33.56
N LEU A 460 -24.77 -12.16 -33.82
CA LEU A 460 -23.62 -13.06 -33.93
C LEU A 460 -22.78 -12.78 -35.18
N ALA A 461 -23.41 -12.49 -36.31
CA ALA A 461 -22.75 -12.11 -37.56
C ALA A 461 -21.95 -10.81 -37.38
N THR A 462 -22.56 -9.81 -36.74
CA THR A 462 -21.93 -8.54 -36.39
C THR A 462 -20.71 -8.72 -35.48
N ALA A 463 -20.85 -9.52 -34.42
CA ALA A 463 -19.74 -9.83 -33.52
C ALA A 463 -18.60 -10.56 -34.23
N ALA A 464 -18.93 -11.50 -35.13
CA ALA A 464 -17.94 -12.24 -35.91
C ALA A 464 -17.17 -11.34 -36.89
N ALA A 465 -17.86 -10.40 -37.56
CA ALA A 465 -17.21 -9.42 -38.43
C ALA A 465 -16.26 -8.52 -37.65
N ALA A 466 -16.71 -7.98 -36.51
CA ALA A 466 -15.86 -7.17 -35.62
C ALA A 466 -14.66 -7.96 -35.09
N ALA A 467 -14.84 -9.23 -34.72
CA ALA A 467 -13.75 -10.10 -34.26
C ALA A 467 -12.70 -10.33 -35.36
N LEU A 468 -13.10 -10.58 -36.60
CA LEU A 468 -12.18 -10.69 -37.75
C LEU A 468 -11.39 -9.38 -37.96
N GLY A 469 -12.05 -8.23 -37.83
CA GLY A 469 -11.39 -6.92 -37.93
C GLY A 469 -10.36 -6.67 -36.84
N ARG A 470 -10.57 -7.20 -35.63
CA ARG A 470 -9.56 -7.15 -34.54
C ARG A 470 -8.40 -8.12 -34.76
N ILE A 471 -8.68 -9.31 -35.31
CA ILE A 471 -7.63 -10.29 -35.66
C ILE A 471 -6.73 -9.72 -36.77
N ALA A 472 -7.30 -9.03 -37.76
CA ALA A 472 -6.59 -8.29 -38.80
C ALA A 472 -5.45 -9.07 -39.51
N SER A 473 -5.57 -10.39 -39.59
CA SER A 473 -4.62 -11.24 -40.33
C SER A 473 -4.96 -11.28 -41.82
N PRO A 474 -4.03 -11.64 -42.72
CA PRO A 474 -4.32 -11.76 -44.16
C PRO A 474 -5.53 -12.65 -44.47
N ALA A 475 -5.70 -13.74 -43.71
CA ALA A 475 -6.85 -14.62 -43.83
C ALA A 475 -8.16 -13.94 -43.38
N ALA A 476 -8.12 -13.14 -42.31
CA ALA A 476 -9.26 -12.37 -41.83
C ALA A 476 -9.65 -11.27 -42.83
N THR A 477 -8.68 -10.54 -43.36
CA THR A 477 -8.85 -9.54 -44.42
C THR A 477 -9.52 -10.15 -45.65
N LYS A 478 -9.04 -11.30 -46.11
CA LYS A 478 -9.65 -12.04 -47.23
C LYS A 478 -11.08 -12.48 -46.93
N ALA A 479 -11.35 -12.94 -45.70
CA ALA A 479 -12.69 -13.34 -45.28
C ALA A 479 -13.67 -12.16 -45.27
N LEU A 480 -13.25 -10.99 -44.78
CA LEU A 480 -14.05 -9.77 -44.78
C LEU A 480 -14.28 -9.23 -46.19
N ALA A 481 -13.25 -9.23 -47.03
CA ALA A 481 -13.37 -8.86 -48.43
C ALA A 481 -14.39 -9.71 -49.18
N ALA A 482 -14.45 -11.02 -48.90
CA ALA A 482 -15.44 -11.93 -49.50
C ALA A 482 -16.85 -11.80 -48.88
N ALA A 483 -16.97 -11.28 -47.66
CA ALA A 483 -18.23 -11.12 -46.96
C ALA A 483 -18.93 -9.80 -47.29
N LYS A 484 -18.19 -8.74 -47.65
CA LYS A 484 -18.74 -7.39 -47.86
C LYS A 484 -19.88 -7.35 -48.90
N ASP A 485 -19.79 -8.19 -49.94
CA ASP A 485 -20.78 -8.28 -51.02
C ASP A 485 -21.87 -9.35 -50.74
N LYS A 486 -21.75 -10.09 -49.63
CA LYS A 486 -22.66 -11.18 -49.24
C LYS A 486 -23.48 -10.83 -47.98
N THR A 487 -23.33 -9.62 -47.48
CA THR A 487 -24.00 -9.13 -46.29
C THR A 487 -24.71 -7.83 -46.63
N GLU A 488 -25.78 -7.53 -45.91
CA GLU A 488 -26.58 -6.32 -46.10
C GLU A 488 -26.83 -5.61 -44.76
N GLY A 489 -27.37 -4.38 -44.85
CA GLY A 489 -27.78 -3.60 -43.68
C GLY A 489 -26.67 -3.40 -42.65
N LYS A 490 -26.98 -3.65 -41.38
CA LYS A 490 -26.07 -3.42 -40.26
C LYS A 490 -24.84 -4.32 -40.29
N VAL A 491 -24.99 -5.58 -40.68
CA VAL A 491 -23.87 -6.53 -40.76
C VAL A 491 -22.86 -6.06 -41.79
N GLN A 492 -23.33 -5.60 -42.97
CA GLN A 492 -22.47 -5.08 -44.01
C GLN A 492 -21.65 -3.87 -43.56
N LEU A 493 -22.28 -2.93 -42.84
CA LEU A 493 -21.56 -1.77 -42.30
C LEU A 493 -20.43 -2.19 -41.35
N VAL A 494 -20.65 -3.20 -40.51
CA VAL A 494 -19.60 -3.71 -39.62
C VAL A 494 -18.53 -4.52 -40.36
N VAL A 495 -18.89 -5.25 -41.42
CA VAL A 495 -17.91 -5.91 -42.30
C VAL A 495 -17.00 -4.88 -42.98
N LEU A 496 -17.56 -3.79 -43.51
CA LEU A 496 -16.80 -2.72 -44.14
C LEU A 496 -15.89 -2.00 -43.13
N ASP A 497 -16.38 -1.68 -41.93
CA ASP A 497 -15.58 -1.11 -40.84
C ASP A 497 -14.44 -2.05 -40.39
N ALA A 498 -14.73 -3.34 -40.25
CA ALA A 498 -13.73 -4.36 -39.93
C ALA A 498 -12.67 -4.50 -41.03
N TYR A 499 -13.06 -4.36 -42.29
CA TYR A 499 -12.14 -4.41 -43.44
C TYR A 499 -11.23 -3.17 -43.48
N LEU A 500 -11.76 -1.98 -43.13
CA LEU A 500 -10.95 -0.77 -42.92
C LEU A 500 -9.93 -0.94 -41.79
N LYS A 501 -10.33 -1.53 -40.65
CA LYS A 501 -9.40 -1.83 -39.55
C LYS A 501 -8.25 -2.75 -39.97
N CYS A 502 -8.50 -3.69 -40.89
CA CYS A 502 -7.41 -4.50 -41.46
C CYS A 502 -6.43 -3.64 -42.28
N ALA A 503 -6.93 -2.67 -43.05
CA ALA A 503 -6.09 -1.73 -43.79
C ALA A 503 -5.29 -0.83 -42.83
N ASP A 504 -5.91 -0.34 -41.75
CA ASP A 504 -5.23 0.47 -40.73
C ASP A 504 -4.09 -0.32 -40.06
N LYS A 505 -4.33 -1.61 -39.76
CA LYS A 505 -3.29 -2.50 -39.24
C LYS A 505 -2.17 -2.73 -40.27
N MET A 506 -2.49 -2.89 -41.55
CA MET A 506 -1.49 -3.00 -42.62
C MET A 506 -0.62 -1.75 -42.73
N VAL A 507 -1.19 -0.54 -42.56
CA VAL A 507 -0.39 0.70 -42.49
C VAL A 507 0.57 0.66 -41.30
N ALA A 508 0.08 0.29 -40.11
CA ALA A 508 0.91 0.16 -38.91
C ALA A 508 2.05 -0.87 -39.08
N ASP A 509 1.82 -1.92 -39.87
CA ASP A 509 2.79 -2.96 -40.20
C ASP A 509 3.70 -2.60 -41.40
N GLY A 510 3.59 -1.39 -41.95
CA GLY A 510 4.39 -0.93 -43.09
C GLY A 510 3.92 -1.42 -44.47
N LYS A 511 2.83 -2.19 -44.54
CA LYS A 511 2.25 -2.75 -45.79
C LYS A 511 1.34 -1.74 -46.49
N LYS A 512 1.86 -0.56 -46.76
CA LYS A 512 1.09 0.60 -47.26
C LYS A 512 0.43 0.35 -48.63
N ALA A 513 1.11 -0.35 -49.53
CA ALA A 513 0.55 -0.67 -50.85
C ALA A 513 -0.71 -1.54 -50.75
N GLU A 514 -0.69 -2.56 -49.88
CA GLU A 514 -1.83 -3.43 -49.60
C GLU A 514 -2.98 -2.64 -48.94
N ALA A 515 -2.66 -1.79 -47.96
CA ALA A 515 -3.65 -0.94 -47.30
C ALA A 515 -4.32 0.06 -48.28
N LEU A 516 -3.52 0.70 -49.14
CA LEU A 516 -4.02 1.65 -50.14
C LEU A 516 -4.97 1.00 -51.14
N ALA A 517 -4.77 -0.27 -51.50
CA ALA A 517 -5.70 -1.00 -52.35
C ALA A 517 -7.08 -1.11 -51.69
N ILE A 518 -7.12 -1.45 -50.39
CA ILE A 518 -8.36 -1.56 -49.62
C ILE A 518 -9.04 -0.19 -49.47
N TYR A 519 -8.28 0.86 -49.11
CA TYR A 519 -8.87 2.20 -49.00
C TYR A 519 -9.43 2.68 -50.34
N LYS A 520 -8.75 2.43 -51.47
CA LYS A 520 -9.23 2.84 -52.81
C LYS A 520 -10.53 2.15 -53.16
N GLU A 521 -10.61 0.85 -52.88
CA GLU A 521 -11.84 0.08 -53.04
C GLU A 521 -13.00 0.65 -52.22
N LEU A 522 -12.75 1.02 -50.96
CA LEU A 522 -13.78 1.53 -50.05
C LEU A 522 -14.04 3.04 -50.15
N GLY A 523 -13.22 3.78 -50.87
CA GLY A 523 -13.31 5.23 -51.06
C GLY A 523 -14.29 5.67 -52.17
N THR A 524 -14.95 4.74 -52.85
CA THR A 524 -15.80 5.05 -54.00
C THR A 524 -17.15 5.66 -53.62
N ALA A 525 -17.80 6.35 -54.57
CA ALA A 525 -19.11 6.97 -54.36
C ALA A 525 -20.22 5.98 -53.98
N SER A 526 -20.07 4.71 -54.37
CA SER A 526 -21.01 3.62 -54.08
C SER A 526 -21.04 3.19 -52.61
N MET A 527 -19.98 3.48 -51.83
CA MET A 527 -19.88 3.08 -50.43
C MET A 527 -20.63 4.04 -49.50
N PRO A 528 -21.14 3.55 -48.34
CA PRO A 528 -21.76 4.40 -47.33
C PRO A 528 -20.85 5.55 -46.90
N LYS A 529 -21.42 6.75 -46.70
CA LYS A 529 -20.67 7.97 -46.38
C LYS A 529 -19.63 7.79 -45.24
N PRO A 530 -19.95 7.16 -44.09
CA PRO A 530 -18.97 6.95 -43.02
C PRO A 530 -17.77 6.10 -43.47
N ILE A 531 -18.00 5.05 -44.25
CA ILE A 531 -16.96 4.15 -44.78
C ILE A 531 -16.06 4.90 -45.77
N ARG A 532 -16.66 5.65 -46.70
CA ARG A 532 -15.92 6.46 -47.66
C ARG A 532 -15.04 7.51 -46.98
N THR A 533 -15.57 8.21 -45.98
CA THR A 533 -14.80 9.21 -45.23
C THR A 533 -13.60 8.57 -44.53
N ALA A 534 -13.81 7.45 -43.82
CA ALA A 534 -12.73 6.73 -43.15
C ALA A 534 -11.67 6.22 -44.15
N ALA A 535 -12.08 5.70 -45.30
CA ALA A 535 -11.18 5.24 -46.35
C ALA A 535 -10.29 6.38 -46.90
N VAL A 536 -10.87 7.54 -47.20
CA VAL A 536 -10.13 8.72 -47.69
C VAL A 536 -9.15 9.23 -46.63
N THR A 537 -9.56 9.29 -45.36
CA THR A 537 -8.67 9.63 -44.25
C THR A 537 -7.51 8.63 -44.13
N GLY A 538 -7.79 7.33 -44.28
CA GLY A 538 -6.78 6.27 -44.32
C GLY A 538 -5.75 6.45 -45.43
N MET A 539 -6.18 6.82 -46.65
CA MET A 539 -5.26 7.11 -47.77
C MET A 539 -4.30 8.26 -47.44
N ILE A 540 -4.82 9.34 -46.86
CA ILE A 540 -4.01 10.51 -46.50
C ILE A 540 -2.96 10.12 -45.45
N ASN A 541 -3.36 9.34 -44.43
CA ASN A 541 -2.46 8.90 -43.38
C ASN A 541 -1.39 7.93 -43.90
N ALA A 542 -1.75 7.02 -44.79
CA ALA A 542 -0.81 6.09 -45.42
C ALA A 542 0.22 6.79 -46.33
N ALA A 543 -0.08 8.01 -46.81
CA ALA A 543 0.81 8.81 -47.66
C ALA A 543 1.74 9.78 -46.91
N LYS A 544 1.46 10.08 -45.62
CA LYS A 544 2.18 11.11 -44.83
C LYS A 544 3.36 10.58 -44.00
N ASN A 545 3.35 9.30 -43.64
CA ASN A 545 4.44 8.61 -42.94
C ASN A 545 5.07 7.58 -43.87
#